data_AF-A0A962L363-F1
#
_entry.id   AF-A0A962L363-F1
#
_cell.length_a   1.000
_cell.length_b   1.000
_cell.length_c   1.000
_cell.angle_alpha   90.00
_cell.angle_beta   90.00
_cell.angle_gamma   90.00
#
_symmetry.space_group_name_H-M   'P 1'
#
loop_
_entity.id
_entity.type
_entity.pdbx_description
1 polymer ?
#
loop_
_entity_poly.entity_id
_entity_poly.type
_entity_poly.pdbx_seq_one_letter_code
_entity_poly.pdbx_strand_id
1 'polypeptide(L)'
;MYGPNTNIVVNGSIIFFSECEIRYILGCLALVLSGDRQVIEVKQDVHDAYNEIIDEGNRNMAWGAPNVRSWYKNSKGRVTQNWPFTLREYWERTRSPDETDFRFG
;
A
#
# COMPACT_ATOMS: atom_id res chain seq x y z
N MET A 1 2.43 3.79 9.47
CA MET A 1 2.62 4.70 8.33
C MET A 1 4.00 4.47 7.75
N TYR A 2 4.14 4.59 6.43
CA TYR A 2 5.34 4.35 5.64
C TYR A 2 5.97 2.96 5.84
N GLY A 3 5.16 1.93 5.60
CA GLY A 3 5.55 0.54 5.75
C GLY A 3 6.17 -0.09 4.49
N PRO A 4 6.19 -1.43 4.41
CA PRO A 4 6.46 -2.15 3.16
C PRO A 4 5.53 -1.70 2.03
N ASN A 5 5.97 -1.85 0.79
CA ASN A 5 5.22 -1.50 -0.43
C ASN A 5 4.82 -0.01 -0.60
N THR A 6 5.26 0.90 0.28
CA THR A 6 4.92 2.34 0.20
C THR A 6 6.11 3.25 -0.13
N ASN A 7 7.34 2.72 -0.28
CA ASN A 7 8.51 3.53 -0.61
C ASN A 7 8.47 4.06 -2.05
N ILE A 8 8.45 5.38 -2.21
CA ILE A 8 8.46 6.04 -3.52
C ILE A 8 9.89 6.12 -4.09
N VAL A 9 10.06 5.72 -5.34
CA VAL A 9 11.39 5.73 -6.01
C VAL A 9 11.54 6.89 -6.99
N VAL A 10 10.51 7.15 -7.80
CA VAL A 10 10.60 8.11 -8.91
C VAL A 10 9.49 9.14 -8.78
N ASN A 11 9.89 10.41 -8.92
CA ASN A 11 9.02 11.57 -9.12
C ASN A 11 7.88 11.69 -8.10
N GLY A 12 8.19 12.04 -6.85
CA GLY A 12 7.17 12.38 -5.88
C GLY A 12 7.70 12.73 -4.50
N SER A 13 6.77 12.92 -3.56
CA SER A 13 7.08 13.33 -2.18
C SER A 13 6.61 12.27 -1.21
N ILE A 14 7.50 11.90 -0.28
CA ILE A 14 7.13 11.06 0.85
C ILE A 14 6.08 11.71 1.76
N ILE A 15 6.08 13.05 1.81
CA ILE A 15 5.06 13.80 2.56
C ILE A 15 3.69 13.60 1.91
N PHE A 16 3.60 13.61 0.58
CA PHE A 16 2.35 13.32 -0.13
C PHE A 16 1.82 11.91 0.16
N PHE A 17 2.71 10.90 0.19
CA PHE A 17 2.33 9.53 0.57
C PHE A 17 1.84 9.48 2.02
N SER A 18 2.52 10.17 2.94
CA SER A 18 2.13 10.24 4.35
C SER A 18 0.77 10.92 4.56
N GLU A 19 0.47 11.99 3.81
CA GLU A 19 -0.83 12.67 3.82
C GLU A 19 -1.95 11.77 3.27
N CYS A 20 -1.64 10.96 2.25
CA CYS A 20 -2.56 9.97 1.70
C CYS A 20 -2.85 8.84 2.70
N GLU A 21 -1.82 8.32 3.36
CA GLU A 21 -1.95 7.28 4.38
C GLU A 21 -2.75 7.76 5.59
N ILE A 22 -2.43 8.95 6.15
CA ILE A 22 -3.15 9.44 7.33
C ILE A 22 -4.62 9.72 7.00
N ARG A 23 -4.93 10.24 5.81
CA ARG A 23 -6.32 10.41 5.36
C ARG A 23 -7.07 9.08 5.31
N TYR A 24 -6.45 8.03 4.76
CA TYR A 24 -7.07 6.70 4.68
C TYR A 24 -7.26 6.07 6.07
N ILE A 25 -6.27 6.20 6.96
CA ILE A 25 -6.34 5.72 8.35
C ILE A 25 -7.46 6.43 9.11
N LEU A 26 -7.58 7.76 8.99
CA LEU A 26 -8.67 8.52 9.60
C LEU A 26 -10.03 8.09 9.05
N GLY A 27 -10.13 7.78 7.76
CA GLY A 27 -11.33 7.18 7.17
C GLY A 27 -11.67 5.83 7.80
N CYS A 28 -10.69 4.95 8.00
CA CYS A 28 -10.89 3.65 8.65
C CYS A 28 -11.40 3.81 10.09
N LEU A 29 -10.81 4.75 10.83
CA LEU A 29 -11.26 5.08 12.19
C LEU A 29 -12.68 5.63 12.19
N ALA A 30 -13.05 6.47 11.21
CA ALA A 30 -14.40 6.97 11.07
C ALA A 30 -15.42 5.84 10.84
N LEU A 31 -15.09 4.83 10.03
CA LEU A 31 -15.95 3.64 9.81
C LEU A 31 -16.18 2.82 11.08
N VAL A 32 -15.17 2.72 11.95
CA VAL A 32 -15.29 2.03 13.24
C VAL A 32 -16.19 2.83 14.19
N LEU A 33 -15.90 4.13 14.34
CA LEU A 33 -16.61 5.00 15.27
C LEU A 33 -18.06 5.28 14.87
N SER A 34 -18.37 5.37 13.58
CA SER A 34 -19.74 5.62 13.09
C SER A 34 -20.63 4.38 13.15
N GLY A 35 -20.03 3.19 13.18
CA GLY A 35 -20.74 1.91 13.18
C GLY A 35 -20.87 1.25 14.55
N ASP A 36 -20.48 1.93 15.64
CA ASP A 36 -20.36 1.36 17.00
C ASP A 36 -19.55 0.04 17.05
N ARG A 37 -18.52 -0.06 16.20
CA ARG A 37 -17.62 -1.22 16.09
C ARG A 37 -16.38 -1.01 16.98
N GLN A 38 -15.66 -2.08 17.31
CA GLN A 38 -14.42 -2.03 18.08
C GLN A 38 -13.19 -2.44 17.25
N VAL A 39 -13.40 -3.27 16.24
CA VAL A 39 -12.35 -3.87 15.42
C VAL A 39 -12.60 -3.57 13.94
N ILE A 40 -11.51 -3.28 13.23
CA ILE A 40 -11.45 -3.26 11.77
C ILE A 40 -10.21 -4.04 11.34
N GLU A 41 -10.41 -5.07 10.52
CA GLU A 41 -9.33 -5.90 9.98
C GLU A 41 -9.50 -6.06 8.47
N VAL A 42 -8.41 -5.92 7.72
CA VAL A 42 -8.43 -6.19 6.28
C VAL A 42 -8.72 -7.67 6.04
N LYS A 43 -9.54 -7.98 5.05
CA LYS A 43 -9.76 -9.37 4.65
C LYS A 43 -8.47 -9.95 4.04
N GLN A 44 -8.19 -11.21 4.33
CA GLN A 44 -6.97 -11.88 3.87
C GLN A 44 -6.84 -11.91 2.35
N ASP A 45 -7.92 -12.17 1.63
CA ASP A 45 -7.97 -12.20 0.16
C ASP A 45 -7.68 -10.82 -0.45
N VAL A 46 -8.18 -9.74 0.16
CA VAL A 46 -7.88 -8.36 -0.25
C VAL A 46 -6.40 -8.02 -0.03
N HIS A 47 -5.85 -8.39 1.12
CA HIS A 47 -4.43 -8.23 1.42
C HIS A 47 -3.54 -8.99 0.42
N ASP A 48 -3.87 -10.24 0.11
CA ASP A 48 -3.07 -11.09 -0.75
C ASP A 48 -3.13 -10.61 -2.21
N ALA A 49 -4.32 -10.25 -2.70
CA ALA A 49 -4.49 -9.66 -4.02
C ALA A 49 -3.72 -8.33 -4.17
N TYR A 50 -3.71 -7.49 -3.14
CA TYR A 50 -2.89 -6.27 -3.14
C TYR A 50 -1.40 -6.61 -3.29
N ASN A 51 -0.89 -7.59 -2.54
CA ASN A 51 0.52 -7.98 -2.62
C ASN A 51 0.89 -8.53 -4.01
N GLU A 52 0.02 -9.33 -4.63
CA GLU A 52 0.24 -9.86 -5.98
C GLU A 52 0.38 -8.75 -7.01
N ILE A 53 -0.53 -7.76 -6.98
CA ILE A 53 -0.51 -6.60 -7.86
C ILE A 53 0.77 -5.79 -7.67
N ILE A 54 1.20 -5.57 -6.42
CA ILE A 54 2.42 -4.81 -6.11
C ILE A 54 3.68 -5.56 -6.56
N ASP A 55 3.73 -6.87 -6.34
CA ASP A 55 4.85 -7.70 -6.78
C ASP A 55 4.94 -7.72 -8.31
N GLU A 56 3.80 -7.79 -9.00
CA GLU A 56 3.74 -7.70 -10.47
C GLU A 56 4.19 -6.33 -10.99
N GLY A 57 3.67 -5.25 -10.41
CA GLY A 57 4.08 -3.90 -10.75
C GLY A 57 5.59 -3.74 -10.58
N ASN A 58 6.14 -4.17 -9.44
CA ASN A 58 7.57 -4.07 -9.16
C ASN A 58 8.44 -4.88 -10.13
N ARG A 59 7.99 -6.03 -10.63
CA ARG A 59 8.72 -6.81 -11.65
C ARG A 59 8.93 -6.03 -12.94
N ASN A 60 8.03 -5.09 -13.26
CA ASN A 60 8.09 -4.26 -14.47
C ASN A 60 8.91 -2.97 -14.30
N MET A 61 9.47 -2.72 -13.11
CA MET A 61 10.26 -1.51 -12.83
C MET A 61 11.76 -1.76 -13.00
N ALA A 62 12.53 -0.70 -13.24
CA ALA A 62 13.98 -0.78 -13.38
C ALA A 62 14.67 -1.44 -12.18
N TRP A 63 14.19 -1.18 -10.95
CA TRP A 63 14.69 -1.83 -9.75
C TRP A 63 14.22 -3.28 -9.59
N GLY A 64 13.15 -3.68 -10.28
CA GLY A 64 12.66 -5.06 -10.32
C GLY A 64 13.53 -5.99 -11.15
N ALA A 65 14.31 -5.45 -12.10
CA ALA A 65 15.12 -6.23 -13.04
C ALA A 65 16.05 -7.24 -12.30
N PRO A 66 16.16 -8.50 -12.75
CA PRO A 66 16.88 -9.56 -12.02
C PRO A 66 18.34 -9.25 -11.72
N ASN A 67 19.02 -8.52 -12.61
CA ASN A 67 20.43 -8.15 -12.51
C ASN A 67 20.68 -6.87 -11.70
N VAL A 68 19.63 -6.15 -11.27
CA VAL A 68 19.77 -4.95 -10.45
C VAL A 68 19.77 -5.33 -8.97
N ARG A 69 20.85 -4.95 -8.26
CA ARG A 69 21.00 -5.12 -6.82
C ARG A 69 20.67 -3.81 -6.11
N SER A 70 19.77 -3.87 -5.14
CA SER A 70 19.38 -2.73 -4.32
C SER A 70 18.91 -3.21 -2.95
N TRP A 71 18.89 -2.31 -1.96
CA TRP A 71 18.34 -2.57 -0.64
C TRP A 71 16.81 -2.75 -0.64
N TYR A 72 16.16 -2.49 -1.77
CA TYR A 72 14.73 -2.72 -1.98
C TYR A 72 14.35 -4.20 -2.00
N LYS A 73 15.32 -5.07 -2.33
CA LYS A 73 15.12 -6.51 -2.48
C LYS A 73 15.52 -7.27 -1.22
N ASN A 74 14.73 -8.27 -0.87
CA ASN A 74 15.11 -9.23 0.15
C ASN A 74 16.10 -10.29 -0.40
N SER A 75 16.51 -11.22 0.46
CA SER A 75 17.44 -12.31 0.10
C SER A 75 16.93 -13.24 -1.01
N LYS A 76 15.62 -13.24 -1.30
CA LYS A 76 14.99 -14.00 -2.39
C LYS A 76 14.81 -13.17 -3.67
N GLY A 77 15.31 -11.93 -3.71
CA GLY A 77 15.21 -11.04 -4.87
C GLY A 77 13.85 -10.35 -5.04
N ARG A 78 12.89 -10.56 -4.13
CA ARG A 78 11.59 -9.89 -4.14
C ARG A 78 11.75 -8.45 -3.65
N VAL A 79 11.19 -7.50 -4.38
CA VAL A 79 11.11 -6.09 -3.96
C VAL A 79 10.04 -5.98 -2.86
N THR A 80 10.40 -5.56 -1.65
CA THR A 80 9.47 -5.52 -0.51
C THR A 80 9.14 -4.11 -0.04
N GLN A 81 9.93 -3.12 -0.46
CA GLN A 81 9.82 -1.77 0.08
C GLN A 81 8.97 -0.86 -0.80
N ASN A 82 8.96 -1.06 -2.11
CA ASN A 82 8.61 0.02 -3.05
C ASN A 82 7.20 -0.06 -3.61
N TRP A 83 6.63 1.14 -3.79
CA TRP A 83 5.44 1.37 -4.58
C TRP A 83 5.82 1.46 -6.07
N PRO A 84 5.26 0.63 -6.97
CA PRO A 84 5.65 0.61 -8.37
C PRO A 84 4.81 1.52 -9.28
N PHE A 85 3.70 2.07 -8.78
CA PHE A 85 2.73 2.79 -9.62
C PHE A 85 2.83 4.31 -9.46
N THR A 86 1.96 5.06 -10.14
CA THR A 86 1.97 6.53 -10.08
C THR A 86 1.48 7.08 -8.74
N LEU A 87 1.79 8.35 -8.43
CA LEU A 87 1.22 9.05 -7.27
C LEU A 87 -0.30 9.18 -7.37
N ARG A 88 -0.81 9.34 -8.61
CA ARG A 88 -2.24 9.43 -8.86
C ARG A 88 -2.92 8.13 -8.46
N GLU A 89 -2.39 6.98 -8.87
CA GLU A 89 -2.94 5.68 -8.47
C GLU A 89 -2.84 5.45 -6.97
N TYR A 90 -1.75 5.89 -6.32
CA TYR A 90 -1.66 5.84 -4.86
C TYR A 90 -2.80 6.65 -4.22
N TRP A 91 -2.96 7.91 -4.64
CA TRP A 91 -4.01 8.78 -4.14
C TRP A 91 -5.42 8.23 -4.40
N GLU A 92 -5.69 7.69 -5.59
CA GLU A 92 -6.98 7.08 -5.94
C GLU A 92 -7.30 5.89 -5.03
N ARG A 93 -6.32 4.99 -4.84
CA ARG A 93 -6.47 3.79 -3.98
C ARG A 93 -6.59 4.12 -2.51
N THR A 94 -5.98 5.22 -2.05
CA THR A 94 -6.04 5.66 -0.65
C THR A 94 -6.96 6.87 -0.45
N ARG A 95 -7.88 7.16 -1.38
CA ARG A 95 -8.75 8.33 -1.28
C ARG A 95 -9.75 8.18 -0.13
N SER A 96 -10.29 6.98 0.03
CA SER A 96 -11.26 6.59 1.06
C SER A 96 -11.22 5.07 1.24
N PRO A 97 -11.41 4.54 2.46
CA PRO A 97 -11.59 3.09 2.64
C PRO A 97 -12.87 2.60 1.97
N ASP A 98 -12.79 1.42 1.35
CA ASP A 98 -13.95 0.66 0.91
C ASP A 98 -14.37 -0.28 2.05
N GLU A 99 -15.57 -0.11 2.61
CA GLU A 99 -16.06 -0.99 3.70
C GLU A 99 -16.06 -2.47 3.32
N THR A 100 -16.19 -2.78 2.02
CA THR A 100 -16.19 -4.16 1.55
C THR A 100 -14.82 -4.84 1.63
N ASP A 101 -13.74 -4.10 1.85
CA ASP A 101 -12.39 -4.64 2.04
C ASP A 101 -12.15 -5.20 3.45
N PHE A 102 -13.05 -4.90 4.40
CA PHE A 102 -12.81 -5.13 5.83
C PHE A 102 -13.78 -6.13 6.46
N ARG A 103 -13.33 -6.71 7.57
CA ARG A 103 -14.16 -7.36 8.59
C ARG A 103 -14.25 -6.43 9.78
N PHE A 104 -15.44 -6.34 10.36
CA PHE A 104 -15.70 -5.53 11.54
C PHE A 104 -16.11 -6.43 12.70
N GLY A 105 -15.73 -6.04 13.91
CA GLY A 105 -16.05 -6.72 15.17
C GLY A 105 -16.25 -5.75 16.30
#